data_AF-A0A523NWJ1-F1
#
_entry.id   AF-A0A523NWJ1-F1
#
_cell.length_a   1.000
_cell.length_b   1.000
_cell.length_c   1.000
_cell.angle_alpha   90.00
_cell.angle_beta   90.00
_cell.angle_gamma   90.00
#
_symmetry.space_group_name_H-M   'P 1'
#
loop_
_entity.id
_entity.type
_entity.pdbx_description
1 polymer ?
#
loop_
_entity_poly.entity_id
_entity_poly.type
_entity_poly.pdbx_seq_one_letter_code
_entity_poly.pdbx_strand_id
1 'polypeptide(L)'
;MQDFLKKPGFMVQSGTLGADLSYLLAVVFTVLFLVAWWMAKTGRSTRHHNLALISIVFLVTYFVAYYYARNLGALAAEGKEGFGGPPEIYDNIFRPILYFHIFLVILGLISGPYMIVEGFRASQKVNGKYILTEGNLKADPKKFIRIWLWILGLWGLVEVLCLVLGKPWQAQLAYFLIFLTIAGV
;
A
#
# COMPACT_ATOMS: atom_id res chain seq x y z
N MET A 1 3.29 -13.95 -22.96
CA MET A 1 3.08 -12.89 -21.94
C MET A 1 4.22 -12.85 -20.94
N GLN A 2 4.60 -13.98 -20.33
CA GLN A 2 5.66 -14.03 -19.31
C GLN A 2 7.01 -13.52 -19.82
N ASP A 3 7.44 -13.98 -21.00
CA ASP A 3 8.73 -13.59 -21.60
C ASP A 3 8.78 -12.10 -21.93
N PHE A 4 7.63 -11.49 -22.20
CA PHE A 4 7.53 -10.05 -22.40
C PHE A 4 7.75 -9.29 -21.10
N LEU A 5 7.15 -9.73 -19.99
CA LEU A 5 7.29 -9.09 -18.68
C LEU A 5 8.69 -9.25 -18.07
N LYS A 6 9.45 -10.27 -18.48
CA LYS A 6 10.84 -10.53 -18.06
C LYS A 6 11.88 -9.70 -18.84
N LYS A 7 11.51 -9.04 -19.93
CA LYS A 7 12.43 -8.16 -20.68
C LYS A 7 12.97 -7.03 -19.78
N PRO A 8 14.15 -6.48 -20.07
CA PRO A 8 14.70 -5.35 -19.33
C PRO A 8 13.71 -4.20 -19.20
N GLY A 9 13.63 -3.64 -18.00
CA GLY A 9 12.85 -2.45 -17.72
C GLY A 9 13.32 -1.22 -18.50
N PHE A 10 12.46 -0.21 -18.60
CA PHE A 10 12.79 1.12 -19.12
C PHE A 10 13.22 2.11 -18.02
N MET A 11 12.92 1.84 -16.74
CA MET A 11 13.30 2.72 -15.61
C MET A 11 14.71 2.43 -15.10
N VAL A 12 15.05 1.15 -14.88
CA VAL A 12 16.36 0.72 -14.35
C VAL A 12 16.81 -0.54 -15.09
N GLN A 13 18.10 -0.57 -15.50
CA GLN A 13 18.67 -1.70 -16.25
C GLN A 13 18.64 -3.04 -15.51
N SER A 14 18.67 -3.02 -14.17
CA SER A 14 18.55 -4.23 -13.33
C SER A 14 17.10 -4.66 -13.07
N GLY A 15 16.13 -3.91 -13.60
CA GLY A 15 14.69 -4.16 -13.45
C GLY A 15 14.08 -4.89 -14.66
N THR A 16 12.81 -5.26 -14.52
CA THR A 16 12.03 -5.94 -15.58
C THR A 16 10.88 -5.07 -16.04
N LEU A 17 10.42 -5.20 -17.29
CA LEU A 17 9.24 -4.49 -17.81
C LEU A 17 8.01 -4.68 -16.90
N GLY A 18 7.84 -5.89 -16.34
CA GLY A 18 6.76 -6.15 -15.40
C GLY A 18 6.91 -5.43 -14.06
N ALA A 19 8.13 -5.11 -13.61
CA ALA A 19 8.37 -4.32 -12.40
C ALA A 19 8.05 -2.84 -12.67
N ASP A 20 8.47 -2.30 -13.81
CA ASP A 20 8.21 -0.91 -14.17
C ASP A 20 6.72 -0.64 -14.39
N LEU A 21 6.02 -1.56 -15.06
CA LEU A 21 4.58 -1.47 -15.24
C LEU A 21 3.84 -1.53 -13.90
N SER A 22 4.30 -2.37 -12.97
CA SER A 22 3.77 -2.45 -11.61
C SER A 22 3.97 -1.14 -10.85
N TYR A 23 5.17 -0.57 -10.93
CA TYR A 23 5.47 0.72 -10.31
C TYR A 23 4.62 1.85 -10.88
N LEU A 24 4.52 1.98 -12.20
CA LEU A 24 3.67 3.01 -12.83
C LEU A 24 2.22 2.90 -12.36
N LEU A 25 1.71 1.67 -12.27
CA LEU A 25 0.35 1.46 -11.81
C LEU A 25 0.19 1.79 -10.32
N ALA A 26 1.20 1.50 -9.49
CA ALA A 26 1.22 1.91 -8.09
C ALA A 26 1.18 3.44 -7.94
N VAL A 27 1.90 4.18 -8.78
CA VAL A 27 1.84 5.66 -8.84
C VAL A 27 0.42 6.12 -9.21
N VAL A 28 -0.17 5.54 -10.26
CA VAL A 28 -1.53 5.86 -10.68
C VAL A 28 -2.54 5.62 -9.56
N PHE A 29 -2.51 4.44 -8.93
CA PHE A 29 -3.41 4.12 -7.81
C PHE A 29 -3.20 5.06 -6.63
N THR A 30 -1.96 5.41 -6.30
CA THR A 30 -1.65 6.39 -5.24
C THR A 30 -2.32 7.73 -5.52
N VAL A 31 -2.20 8.24 -6.75
CA VAL A 31 -2.87 9.49 -7.16
C VAL A 31 -4.40 9.36 -7.04
N LEU A 32 -4.98 8.24 -7.48
CA LEU A 32 -6.43 8.01 -7.36
C LEU A 32 -6.88 8.00 -5.89
N PHE A 33 -6.12 7.37 -4.99
CA PHE A 33 -6.40 7.38 -3.55
C PHE A 33 -6.31 8.79 -2.95
N LEU A 34 -5.29 9.58 -3.31
CA LEU A 34 -5.16 10.97 -2.85
C LEU A 34 -6.32 11.84 -3.35
N VAL A 35 -6.74 11.65 -4.60
CA VAL A 35 -7.90 12.34 -5.18
C VAL A 35 -9.20 11.90 -4.47
N ALA A 36 -9.38 10.61 -4.21
CA ALA A 36 -10.53 10.09 -3.47
C ALA A 36 -10.58 10.63 -2.04
N TRP A 37 -9.44 10.73 -1.37
CA TRP A 37 -9.31 11.33 -0.04
C TRP A 37 -9.69 12.82 -0.04
N TRP A 38 -9.20 13.57 -1.02
CA TRP A 38 -9.60 14.97 -1.19
C TRP A 38 -11.11 15.12 -1.43
N MET A 39 -11.72 14.23 -2.21
CA MET A 39 -13.19 14.19 -2.39
C MET A 39 -13.92 13.90 -1.08
N ALA A 40 -13.41 12.98 -0.25
CA ALA A 40 -13.98 12.69 1.06
C ALA A 40 -13.93 13.94 1.97
N LYS A 41 -12.77 14.60 2.05
CA LYS A 41 -12.59 15.82 2.85
C LYS A 41 -13.47 16.99 2.41
N THR A 42 -13.75 17.10 1.12
CA THR A 42 -14.57 18.19 0.54
C THR A 42 -16.08 17.86 0.51
N GLY A 43 -16.52 16.78 1.16
CA GLY A 43 -17.93 16.41 1.22
C GLY A 43 -18.50 15.85 -0.09
N ARG A 44 -17.65 15.50 -1.06
CA ARG A 44 -18.06 14.94 -2.37
C ARG A 44 -18.28 13.42 -2.29
N SER A 45 -19.08 12.99 -1.31
CA SER A 45 -19.28 11.59 -0.92
C SER A 45 -19.64 10.67 -2.09
N THR A 46 -20.56 11.08 -2.97
CA THR A 46 -20.94 10.26 -4.15
C THR A 46 -19.77 10.00 -5.10
N ARG A 47 -18.95 11.03 -5.38
CA ARG A 47 -17.79 10.87 -6.26
C ARG A 47 -16.69 10.05 -5.59
N HIS A 48 -16.49 10.25 -4.28
CA HIS A 48 -15.59 9.44 -3.48
C HIS A 48 -15.97 7.95 -3.54
N HIS A 49 -17.23 7.60 -3.24
CA HIS A 49 -17.73 6.23 -3.27
C HIS A 49 -17.56 5.57 -4.64
N ASN A 50 -17.92 6.28 -5.71
CA ASN A 50 -17.77 5.76 -7.07
C ASN A 50 -16.28 5.53 -7.41
N LEU A 51 -15.41 6.49 -7.09
CA LEU A 51 -13.99 6.37 -7.36
C LEU A 51 -13.34 5.24 -6.54
N ALA A 52 -13.71 5.11 -5.27
CA ALA A 52 -13.22 4.03 -4.40
C ALA A 52 -13.64 2.65 -4.93
N LEU A 53 -14.89 2.52 -5.37
CA LEU A 53 -15.43 1.26 -5.89
C LEU A 53 -14.80 0.87 -7.23
N ILE A 54 -14.62 1.84 -8.13
CA ILE A 54 -13.88 1.62 -9.38
C ILE A 54 -12.43 1.23 -9.07
N SER A 55 -11.77 1.96 -8.16
CA SER A 55 -10.37 1.72 -7.80
C SER A 55 -10.16 0.32 -7.24
N ILE A 56 -11.05 -0.18 -6.36
CA ILE A 56 -10.90 -1.55 -5.82
C ILE A 56 -11.14 -2.63 -6.88
N VAL A 57 -12.05 -2.41 -7.82
CA VAL A 57 -12.26 -3.34 -8.95
C VAL A 57 -11.02 -3.40 -9.84
N PHE A 58 -10.46 -2.24 -10.20
CA PHE A 58 -9.20 -2.18 -10.97
C PHE A 58 -8.04 -2.81 -10.20
N LEU A 59 -7.92 -2.56 -8.90
CA LEU A 59 -6.87 -3.11 -8.05
C LEU A 59 -6.95 -4.65 -8.00
N VAL A 60 -8.14 -5.21 -7.73
CA VAL A 60 -8.35 -6.67 -7.72
C VAL A 60 -8.08 -7.27 -9.09
N THR A 61 -8.59 -6.65 -10.16
CA THR A 61 -8.37 -7.11 -11.54
C THR A 61 -6.89 -7.11 -11.87
N TYR A 62 -6.17 -6.06 -11.50
CA TYR A 62 -4.72 -5.99 -11.65
C TYR A 62 -4.02 -7.11 -10.88
N PHE A 63 -4.35 -7.32 -9.60
CA PHE A 63 -3.72 -8.40 -8.84
C PHE A 63 -3.98 -9.76 -9.48
N VAL A 64 -5.21 -10.07 -9.87
CA VAL A 64 -5.53 -11.33 -10.55
C VAL A 64 -4.73 -11.47 -11.85
N ALA A 65 -4.73 -10.45 -12.70
CA ALA A 65 -3.99 -10.46 -13.97
C ALA A 65 -2.47 -10.56 -13.75
N TYR A 66 -1.93 -9.85 -12.77
CA TYR A 66 -0.51 -9.82 -12.44
C TYR A 66 -0.03 -11.17 -11.90
N TYR A 67 -0.76 -11.76 -10.95
CA TYR A 67 -0.45 -13.08 -10.40
C TYR A 67 -0.56 -14.17 -11.47
N TYR A 68 -1.59 -14.11 -12.31
CA TYR A 68 -1.76 -15.03 -13.44
C TYR A 68 -0.62 -14.88 -14.46
N ALA A 69 -0.32 -13.65 -14.91
CA ALA A 69 0.69 -13.39 -15.93
C ALA A 69 2.11 -13.72 -15.47
N ARG A 70 2.42 -13.58 -14.19
CA ARG A 70 3.73 -13.97 -13.65
C ARG A 70 3.78 -15.42 -13.13
N ASN A 71 2.66 -16.16 -13.16
CA ASN A 71 2.56 -17.55 -12.65
C ASN A 71 3.14 -17.68 -11.23
N LEU A 72 2.85 -16.65 -10.44
CA LEU A 72 3.39 -16.41 -9.11
C LEU A 72 2.63 -17.27 -8.11
N GLY A 73 2.96 -18.57 -8.05
CA GLY A 73 2.69 -19.41 -6.89
C GLY A 73 3.64 -19.06 -5.73
N ALA A 74 4.02 -20.04 -4.92
CA ALA A 74 4.95 -19.86 -3.78
C ALA A 74 6.30 -19.18 -4.14
N LEU A 75 6.74 -19.27 -5.41
CA LEU A 75 7.98 -18.63 -5.93
C LEU A 75 7.92 -17.09 -5.96
N ALA A 76 6.73 -16.50 -5.88
CA ALA A 76 6.53 -15.07 -5.74
C ALA A 76 7.00 -14.51 -4.39
N ALA A 77 6.87 -15.32 -3.35
CA ALA A 77 7.34 -14.99 -2.01
C ALA A 77 8.87 -14.95 -1.94
N GLU A 78 9.56 -15.58 -2.91
CA GLU A 78 11.00 -15.46 -3.03
C GLU A 78 11.38 -14.20 -3.82
N GLY A 79 10.70 -13.79 -4.89
CA GLY A 79 11.07 -12.57 -5.62
C GLY A 79 12.47 -12.61 -6.27
N LYS A 80 13.17 -13.76 -6.23
CA LYS A 80 14.48 -13.97 -6.87
C LYS A 80 14.43 -13.83 -8.39
N GLU A 81 13.29 -14.15 -9.02
CA GLU A 81 13.15 -14.05 -10.47
C GLU A 81 13.15 -12.60 -11.01
N GLY A 82 13.01 -11.59 -10.16
CA GLY A 82 12.94 -10.18 -10.57
C GLY A 82 14.07 -9.30 -10.04
N PHE A 83 14.95 -9.82 -9.19
CA PHE A 83 16.00 -9.02 -8.55
C PHE A 83 17.37 -9.33 -9.19
N GLY A 84 17.91 -8.36 -9.95
CA GLY A 84 19.20 -8.47 -10.63
C GLY A 84 20.41 -7.95 -9.85
N GLY A 85 20.25 -7.61 -8.57
CA GLY A 85 21.32 -7.02 -7.73
C GLY A 85 22.12 -8.05 -6.92
N PRO A 86 23.09 -7.60 -6.11
CA PRO A 86 23.91 -8.47 -5.27
C PRO A 86 23.08 -9.26 -4.22
N PRO A 87 23.44 -10.53 -3.91
CA PRO A 87 22.72 -11.35 -2.94
C PRO A 87 22.54 -10.71 -1.55
N GLU A 88 23.55 -9.97 -1.08
CA GLU A 88 23.50 -9.31 0.23
C GLU A 88 22.40 -8.24 0.31
N ILE A 89 22.20 -7.47 -0.77
CA ILE A 89 21.12 -6.47 -0.86
C ILE A 89 19.76 -7.17 -0.98
N TYR A 90 19.73 -8.28 -1.70
CA TYR A 90 18.53 -9.09 -1.84
C TYR A 90 18.03 -9.60 -0.48
N ASP A 91 18.91 -10.24 0.31
CA ASP A 91 18.53 -10.89 1.57
C ASP A 91 18.27 -9.89 2.70
N ASN A 92 19.03 -8.80 2.79
CA ASN A 92 18.96 -7.88 3.91
C ASN A 92 18.04 -6.66 3.68
N ILE A 93 17.71 -6.32 2.43
CA ILE A 93 16.94 -5.12 2.10
C ILE A 93 15.71 -5.47 1.27
N PHE A 94 15.90 -6.06 0.08
CA PHE A 94 14.80 -6.30 -0.85
C PHE A 94 13.75 -7.25 -0.27
N ARG A 95 14.18 -8.41 0.26
CA ARG A 95 13.28 -9.44 0.79
C ARG A 95 12.48 -8.96 2.01
N PRO A 96 13.06 -8.31 3.04
CA PRO A 96 12.28 -7.72 4.13
C PRO A 96 11.24 -6.69 3.65
N ILE A 97 11.62 -5.81 2.72
CA ILE A 97 10.70 -4.81 2.15
C ILE A 97 9.56 -5.51 1.39
N LEU A 98 9.87 -6.53 0.59
CA LEU A 98 8.88 -7.29 -0.17
C LEU A 98 7.87 -7.98 0.76
N TYR A 99 8.33 -8.61 1.85
CA TYR A 99 7.44 -9.24 2.82
C TYR A 99 6.54 -8.23 3.51
N PHE A 100 7.10 -7.10 3.93
CA PHE A 100 6.33 -6.03 4.55
C PHE A 100 5.29 -5.44 3.57
N HIS A 101 5.67 -5.22 2.32
CA HIS A 101 4.75 -4.77 1.28
C HIS A 101 3.60 -5.76 1.06
N ILE A 102 3.90 -7.06 0.91
CA ILE A 102 2.87 -8.10 0.75
C ILE A 102 1.94 -8.13 1.97
N PHE A 103 2.50 -8.04 3.18
CA PHE A 103 1.72 -7.96 4.41
C PHE A 103 0.74 -6.77 4.41
N LEU A 104 1.21 -5.56 4.06
CA LEU A 104 0.36 -4.38 3.94
C LEU A 104 -0.71 -4.52 2.86
N VAL A 105 -0.38 -5.12 1.71
CA VAL A 105 -1.33 -5.39 0.63
C VAL A 105 -2.42 -6.35 1.12
N ILE A 106 -2.07 -7.40 1.86
CA ILE A 106 -3.05 -8.33 2.45
C ILE A 106 -3.99 -7.59 3.40
N LEU A 107 -3.44 -6.77 4.30
CA LEU A 107 -4.27 -5.94 5.19
C LEU A 107 -5.21 -5.04 4.40
N GLY A 108 -4.70 -4.35 3.37
CA GLY A 108 -5.48 -3.47 2.50
C GLY A 108 -6.57 -4.21 1.70
N LEU A 109 -6.29 -5.43 1.24
CA LEU A 109 -7.27 -6.27 0.54
C LEU A 109 -8.40 -6.75 1.45
N ILE A 110 -8.13 -6.97 2.73
CA ILE A 110 -9.15 -7.34 3.73
C ILE A 110 -9.92 -6.09 4.18
N SER A 111 -9.22 -5.02 4.55
CA SER A 111 -9.82 -3.81 5.10
C SER A 111 -10.54 -2.98 4.04
N GLY A 112 -10.09 -2.98 2.79
CA GLY A 112 -10.65 -2.18 1.69
C GLY A 112 -12.13 -2.45 1.44
N PRO A 113 -12.54 -3.71 1.13
CA PRO A 113 -13.94 -4.05 0.93
C PRO A 113 -14.79 -3.76 2.17
N TYR A 114 -14.26 -4.06 3.36
CA TYR A 114 -14.93 -3.75 4.63
C TYR A 114 -15.21 -2.25 4.77
N MET A 115 -14.21 -1.40 4.54
CA MET A 115 -14.33 0.06 4.63
C MET A 115 -15.29 0.63 3.57
N ILE A 116 -15.34 0.05 2.38
CA ILE A 116 -16.31 0.45 1.34
C ILE A 116 -17.73 0.12 1.82
N VAL A 117 -17.97 -1.09 2.33
CA VAL A 117 -19.28 -1.49 2.87
C VAL A 117 -19.69 -0.57 4.03
N GLU A 118 -18.80 -0.32 4.99
CA GLU A 118 -19.06 0.62 6.08
C GLU A 118 -19.32 2.04 5.58
N GLY A 119 -18.61 2.50 4.55
CA GLY A 119 -18.83 3.79 3.91
C GLY A 119 -20.23 3.94 3.32
N PHE A 120 -20.75 2.89 2.66
CA PHE A 120 -22.13 2.87 2.18
C PHE A 120 -23.14 2.73 3.31
N ARG A 121 -22.87 1.93 4.35
CA ARG A 121 -23.75 1.79 5.53
C ARG A 121 -23.87 3.08 6.33
N ALA A 122 -22.80 3.88 6.38
CA ALA A 122 -22.78 5.18 7.02
C ALA A 122 -23.36 6.31 6.14
N SER A 123 -23.83 5.98 4.92
CA SER A 123 -24.42 6.92 3.98
C SER A 123 -25.87 6.56 3.67
N GLN A 124 -26.68 7.58 3.41
CA GLN A 124 -28.01 7.45 2.85
C GLN A 124 -28.06 8.07 1.46
N LYS A 125 -28.89 7.50 0.56
CA LYS A 125 -29.05 8.01 -0.80
C LYS A 125 -30.27 8.94 -0.85
N VAL A 126 -30.04 10.23 -1.04
CA VAL A 126 -31.08 11.27 -1.16
C VAL A 126 -30.92 11.97 -2.51
N ASN A 127 -31.99 12.00 -3.31
CA ASN A 127 -31.98 12.60 -4.66
C ASN A 127 -30.82 12.11 -5.55
N GLY A 128 -30.53 10.80 -5.48
CA GLY A 128 -29.44 10.17 -6.24
C GLY A 128 -28.03 10.43 -5.70
N LYS A 129 -27.87 11.22 -4.63
CA LYS A 129 -26.58 11.51 -3.99
C LYS A 129 -26.43 10.76 -2.68
N TYR A 130 -25.27 10.15 -2.47
CA TYR A 130 -24.87 9.64 -1.16
C TYR A 130 -24.46 10.80 -0.25
N ILE A 131 -25.09 10.87 0.91
CA ILE A 131 -24.79 11.80 2.01
C ILE A 131 -24.60 10.99 3.28
N LEU A 132 -23.73 11.44 4.19
CA LEU A 132 -23.53 10.75 5.46
C LEU A 132 -24.79 10.83 6.31
N THR A 133 -25.12 9.73 6.99
CA THR A 133 -26.20 9.68 7.96
C THR A 133 -25.79 10.47 9.22
N GLU A 134 -26.71 11.26 9.76
CA GLU A 134 -26.49 11.96 11.01
C GLU A 134 -26.34 10.96 12.17
N GLY A 135 -25.36 11.18 13.03
CA GLY A 135 -25.10 10.30 14.17
C GLY A 135 -23.91 10.77 15.00
N ASN A 136 -23.79 10.22 16.20
CA ASN A 136 -22.65 10.52 17.06
C ASN A 136 -21.37 9.91 16.46
N LEU A 137 -20.34 10.74 16.30
CA LEU A 137 -19.02 10.29 15.90
C LEU A 137 -18.48 9.32 16.95
N LYS A 138 -18.42 8.03 16.60
CA LYS A 138 -17.90 6.98 17.50
C LYS A 138 -16.38 7.01 17.64
N ALA A 139 -15.69 7.67 16.72
CA ALA A 139 -14.23 7.81 16.73
C ALA A 139 -13.81 9.07 17.49
N ASP A 140 -13.05 8.89 18.57
CA ASP A 140 -12.44 10.00 19.32
C ASP A 140 -11.11 10.40 18.64
N PRO A 141 -11.00 11.60 18.05
CA PRO A 141 -9.78 12.05 17.39
C PRO A 141 -8.56 12.06 18.32
N LYS A 142 -8.76 12.31 19.62
CA LYS A 142 -7.67 12.32 20.60
C LYS A 142 -7.11 10.91 20.83
N LYS A 143 -7.98 9.89 20.86
CA LYS A 143 -7.54 8.49 20.93
C LYS A 143 -6.79 8.09 19.66
N PHE A 144 -7.28 8.50 18.49
CA PHE A 144 -6.62 8.23 17.21
C PHE A 144 -5.20 8.81 17.17
N ILE A 145 -5.03 10.09 17.49
CA ILE A 145 -3.71 10.74 17.54
C ILE A 145 -2.80 10.06 18.56
N ARG A 146 -3.33 9.69 19.73
CA ARG A 146 -2.56 9.00 20.77
C ARG A 146 -2.05 7.63 20.31
N ILE A 147 -2.88 6.87 19.61
CA ILE A 147 -2.47 5.57 19.04
C ILE A 147 -1.32 5.77 18.05
N TRP A 148 -1.42 6.76 17.16
CA TRP A 148 -0.34 7.09 16.23
C TRP A 148 0.97 7.48 16.92
N LEU A 149 0.90 8.29 17.98
CA LEU A 149 2.07 8.63 18.79
C LEU A 149 2.69 7.41 19.47
N TRP A 150 1.88 6.46 19.96
CA TRP A 150 2.39 5.20 20.51
C TRP A 150 3.08 4.34 19.45
N ILE A 151 2.50 4.22 18.25
CA ILE A 151 3.11 3.49 17.14
C ILE A 151 4.45 4.13 16.76
N LEU A 152 4.49 5.45 16.61
CA LEU A 152 5.70 6.23 16.36
C LEU A 152 6.76 6.03 17.46
N GLY A 153 6.36 6.08 18.72
CA GLY A 153 7.26 5.92 19.87
C GLY A 153 7.83 4.50 19.98
N LEU A 154 6.99 3.47 19.80
CA LEU A 154 7.42 2.08 19.79
C LEU A 154 8.38 1.81 18.62
N TRP A 155 8.09 2.35 17.44
CA TRP A 155 8.98 2.25 16.30
C TRP A 155 10.33 2.95 16.56
N GLY A 156 10.32 4.18 17.09
CA GLY A 156 11.55 4.89 17.46
C GLY A 156 12.39 4.12 18.49
N LEU A 157 11.74 3.43 19.44
CA LEU A 157 12.42 2.57 20.40
C LEU A 157 13.06 1.35 19.72
N VAL A 158 12.41 0.74 18.73
CA VAL A 158 12.98 -0.35 17.93
C VAL A 158 14.23 0.12 17.16
N GLU A 159 14.20 1.32 16.58
CA GLU A 159 15.38 1.88 15.90
C GLU A 159 16.56 2.11 16.85
N VAL A 160 16.30 2.67 18.04
CA VAL A 160 17.33 2.83 19.07
C VAL A 160 17.92 1.49 19.49
N LEU A 161 17.08 0.45 19.68
CA LEU A 161 17.56 -0.89 19.98
C LEU A 161 18.40 -1.48 18.84
N CYS A 162 17.98 -1.32 17.59
CA CYS A 162 18.74 -1.76 16.42
C CYS A 162 20.11 -1.05 16.33
N LEU A 163 20.18 0.24 16.66
CA LEU A 163 21.42 1.01 16.75
C LEU A 163 22.34 0.45 17.84
N VAL A 164 21.82 0.22 19.05
CA VAL A 164 22.59 -0.33 20.19
C VAL A 164 23.09 -1.75 19.91
N LEU A 165 22.30 -2.55 19.17
CA LEU A 165 22.66 -3.91 18.77
C LEU A 165 23.64 -3.97 17.56
N GLY A 166 24.17 -2.83 17.11
CA GLY A 166 25.16 -2.76 16.04
C GLY A 166 24.62 -3.11 14.65
N LYS A 167 23.31 -2.96 14.42
CA LYS A 167 22.73 -3.17 13.09
C LYS A 167 23.22 -2.08 12.12
N PRO A 168 23.39 -2.42 10.83
CA PRO A 168 23.90 -1.47 9.84
C PRO A 168 22.97 -0.27 9.67
N TRP A 169 23.55 0.93 9.67
CA TRP A 169 22.86 2.22 9.52
C TRP A 169 21.98 2.28 8.27
N GLN A 170 22.41 1.64 7.19
CA GLN A 170 21.67 1.59 5.92
C GLN A 170 20.32 0.88 6.08
N ALA A 171 20.26 -0.18 6.90
CA ALA A 171 19.02 -0.89 7.17
C ALA A 171 18.06 -0.03 8.00
N GLN A 172 18.58 0.71 8.99
CA GLN A 172 17.78 1.64 9.82
C GLN A 172 17.23 2.81 9.01
N LEU A 173 18.04 3.37 8.11
CA LEU A 173 17.60 4.41 7.19
C LEU A 173 16.48 3.89 6.26
N ALA A 174 16.60 2.65 5.77
CA ALA A 174 15.54 2.02 4.98
C ALA A 174 14.25 1.85 5.80
N TYR A 175 14.35 1.36 7.05
CA TYR A 175 13.18 1.22 7.93
C TYR A 175 12.53 2.57 8.28
N PHE A 176 13.32 3.63 8.50
CA PHE A 176 12.82 4.98 8.71
C PHE A 176 12.06 5.52 7.49
N LEU A 177 12.61 5.35 6.29
CA LEU A 177 11.95 5.81 5.06
C LEU A 177 10.65 5.05 4.78
N ILE A 178 10.60 3.76 5.09
CA ILE A 178 9.37 2.94 5.03
C ILE A 178 8.35 3.45 6.05
N PHE A 179 8.76 3.78 7.26
CA PHE A 179 7.87 4.29 8.29
C PHE A 179 7.31 5.68 7.93
N LEU A 180 8.16 6.58 7.42
CA LEU A 180 7.76 7.94 7.00
C LEU A 180 6.74 7.94 5.87
N THR A 181 6.87 7.01 4.92
CA THR A 181 5.86 6.84 3.86
C THR A 181 4.50 6.38 4.39
N ILE A 182 4.45 5.71 5.55
CA ILE A 182 3.21 5.27 6.21
C ILE A 182 2.59 6.39 7.05
N ALA A 183 3.41 7.17 7.76
CA ALA A 183 2.92 8.24 8.63
C ALA A 183 2.48 9.51 7.87
N GLY A 184 2.93 9.68 6.62
CA GLY A 184 2.67 10.86 5.78
C GLY A 184 1.47 10.76 4.83
N VAL A 185 0.78 9.62 4.75
CA VAL A 185 -0.46 9.40 3.96
C VAL A 185 -1.65 9.32 4.90
#